data_AF-A0A3B4GMG6-F1
#
_entry.id   AF-A0A3B4GMG6-F1
#
_cell.length_a   1.000
_cell.length_b   1.000
_cell.length_c   1.000
_cell.angle_alpha   90.00
_cell.angle_beta   90.00
_cell.angle_gamma   90.00
#
_symmetry.space_group_name_H-M   'P 1'
#
loop_
_entity.id
_entity.type
_entity.pdbx_description
1 polymer ?
#
loop_
_entity_poly.entity_id
_entity_poly.type
_entity_poly.pdbx_seq_one_letter_code
_entity_poly.pdbx_strand_id
1 'polypeptide(L)'
;DVFYSLYVSSTIVSDVNFFAFLGVLPSSASIFNFPAPTIDCVEAHRVCSVEPTCEALYRGLELCAEDAAVSPQAEQLASECVERRDALLAKHPSLLTCKCQRGFRKEELCLRIYWRVRLLPGEEELETSPYDDMLVDTHMASLVAASSFMQLGGENQCLKAAQDCGLYEKCGNLRSEYVLACTKPMPGTNRCNQHKCHRSLRRFLERVPEEYSLGVLFCRCTDTLCGERRRKTIVPSCSYHDKEGLQLNCLHQQSFCRRDDLCRSRLADFLNNCQPSHLTASGCLKDSAGLCLRAYAGLIGTIMTPNYISNSSADVSLWCNCEGSGNQWQECLKLQRIFTHNSCLRESTVHTFHIQQSFFIPNSRM
;
A
#
# COMPACT_ATOMS: atom_id res chain seq x y z
N ASP A 1 -58.40 -40.54 -25.32
CA ASP A 1 -58.20 -40.71 -26.77
C ASP A 1 -56.72 -40.62 -27.12
N VAL A 2 -56.00 -41.76 -27.04
CA VAL A 2 -55.34 -42.51 -28.14
C VAL A 2 -54.21 -41.70 -28.83
N PHE A 3 -52.93 -41.89 -28.42
CA PHE A 3 -51.88 -42.76 -29.01
C PHE A 3 -51.55 -42.53 -30.50
N TYR A 4 -50.29 -42.17 -30.83
CA TYR A 4 -49.31 -43.07 -31.49
C TYR A 4 -47.90 -42.47 -31.62
N SER A 5 -46.93 -43.38 -31.61
CA SER A 5 -45.46 -43.24 -31.58
C SER A 5 -44.84 -43.74 -32.91
N LEU A 6 -43.52 -43.53 -33.10
CA LEU A 6 -42.49 -44.37 -33.79
C LEU A 6 -41.43 -43.46 -34.49
N TYR A 7 -40.19 -43.29 -34.00
CA TYR A 7 -38.98 -44.14 -34.06
C TYR A 7 -38.54 -44.61 -35.46
N VAL A 8 -37.32 -44.23 -35.89
CA VAL A 8 -36.23 -45.15 -36.36
C VAL A 8 -34.86 -44.47 -36.16
N SER A 9 -33.98 -45.15 -35.44
CA SER A 9 -32.52 -44.95 -35.37
C SER A 9 -31.82 -45.83 -36.40
N SER A 10 -30.63 -45.43 -36.89
CA SER A 10 -29.57 -46.41 -37.24
C SER A 10 -28.20 -45.74 -37.43
N THR A 11 -27.20 -46.51 -37.05
CA THR A 11 -25.84 -46.15 -36.64
C THR A 11 -24.81 -46.84 -37.55
N ILE A 12 -23.56 -46.35 -37.55
CA ILE A 12 -22.29 -47.06 -37.84
C ILE A 12 -21.93 -47.26 -39.34
N VAL A 13 -20.72 -46.83 -39.74
CA VAL A 13 -19.55 -47.67 -40.12
C VAL A 13 -18.36 -46.76 -40.48
N SER A 14 -17.21 -47.07 -39.88
CA SER A 14 -15.86 -46.54 -40.10
C SER A 14 -15.17 -47.21 -41.30
N ASP A 15 -14.25 -46.53 -41.99
CA ASP A 15 -12.93 -47.04 -42.45
C ASP A 15 -12.22 -45.98 -43.35
N VAL A 16 -11.12 -45.34 -42.92
CA VAL A 16 -9.67 -45.66 -43.09
C VAL A 16 -9.02 -45.19 -44.42
N ASN A 17 -8.16 -44.16 -44.26
CA ASN A 17 -6.92 -43.77 -44.98
C ASN A 17 -6.85 -43.64 -46.52
N PHE A 18 -6.47 -42.42 -46.99
CA PHE A 18 -5.16 -42.19 -47.65
C PHE A 18 -4.80 -40.69 -47.78
N PHE A 19 -3.49 -40.42 -47.79
CA PHE A 19 -2.77 -39.14 -47.66
C PHE A 19 -3.06 -38.03 -48.68
N ALA A 20 -3.05 -36.76 -48.22
CA ALA A 20 -2.36 -35.65 -48.89
C ALA A 20 -2.11 -34.48 -47.92
N PHE A 21 -0.83 -34.18 -47.68
CA PHE A 21 -0.34 -33.01 -46.95
C PHE A 21 -0.63 -31.72 -47.71
N LEU A 22 -1.05 -30.66 -47.00
CA LEU A 22 -0.61 -29.26 -47.18
C LEU A 22 -1.05 -28.45 -45.94
N GLY A 23 -0.07 -27.85 -45.27
CA GLY A 23 -0.17 -27.35 -43.91
C GLY A 23 -0.95 -26.05 -43.75
N VAL A 24 -1.69 -25.98 -42.63
CA VAL A 24 -2.16 -24.74 -42.01
C VAL A 24 -1.80 -24.84 -40.53
N LEU A 25 -0.90 -23.96 -40.07
CA LEU A 25 -0.52 -23.81 -38.67
C LEU A 25 -1.74 -23.38 -37.83
N PRO A 26 -2.07 -24.04 -36.71
CA PRO A 26 -3.08 -23.52 -35.80
C PRO A 26 -2.48 -22.38 -34.97
N SER A 27 -3.16 -21.24 -34.99
CA SER A 27 -2.88 -20.08 -34.15
C SER A 27 -2.74 -20.50 -32.68
N SER A 28 -1.61 -20.13 -32.08
CA SER A 28 -1.36 -20.23 -30.66
C SER A 28 -2.44 -19.47 -29.90
N ALA A 29 -3.34 -20.20 -29.24
CA ALA A 29 -4.21 -19.65 -28.22
C ALA A 29 -3.32 -19.04 -27.13
N SER A 30 -3.39 -17.72 -26.97
CA SER A 30 -2.77 -17.00 -25.87
C SER A 30 -3.33 -17.58 -24.58
N ILE A 31 -2.54 -18.41 -23.89
CA ILE A 31 -2.78 -18.75 -22.51
C ILE A 31 -2.67 -17.44 -21.75
N PHE A 32 -3.81 -16.81 -21.46
CA PHE A 32 -3.87 -15.80 -20.42
C PHE A 32 -3.52 -16.52 -19.12
N ASN A 33 -2.24 -16.47 -18.78
CA ASN A 33 -1.73 -16.83 -17.47
C ASN A 33 -2.33 -15.80 -16.50
N PHE A 34 -3.54 -16.05 -16.02
CA PHE A 34 -4.03 -15.37 -14.84
C PHE A 34 -3.07 -15.74 -13.70
N PRO A 35 -2.32 -14.79 -13.11
CA PRO A 35 -1.53 -15.10 -11.94
C PRO A 35 -2.47 -15.71 -10.89
N ALA A 36 -2.05 -16.83 -10.29
CA ALA A 36 -2.84 -17.50 -9.27
C ALA A 36 -3.24 -16.48 -8.19
N PRO A 37 -4.50 -16.50 -7.70
CA PRO A 37 -4.94 -15.56 -6.69
C PRO A 37 -4.02 -15.65 -5.47
N THR A 38 -3.46 -14.52 -5.05
CA THR A 38 -2.62 -14.43 -3.86
C THR A 38 -3.45 -14.88 -2.66
N ILE A 39 -2.91 -15.84 -1.89
CA ILE A 39 -3.60 -16.41 -0.73
C ILE A 39 -3.59 -15.37 0.39
N ASP A 40 -4.74 -15.09 0.99
CA ASP A 40 -4.83 -14.22 2.17
C ASP A 40 -4.21 -14.91 3.40
N CYS A 41 -3.42 -14.17 4.20
CA CYS A 41 -2.75 -14.77 5.37
C CYS A 41 -3.72 -15.29 6.43
N VAL A 42 -4.91 -14.72 6.57
CA VAL A 42 -5.93 -15.24 7.50
C VAL A 42 -6.43 -16.60 7.02
N GLU A 43 -6.60 -16.78 5.71
CA GLU A 43 -7.00 -18.06 5.13
C GLU A 43 -5.89 -19.10 5.20
N ALA A 44 -4.65 -18.72 4.90
CA ALA A 44 -3.49 -19.61 5.06
C ALA A 44 -3.35 -20.10 6.51
N HIS A 45 -3.51 -19.21 7.48
CA HIS A 45 -3.50 -19.56 8.90
C HIS A 45 -4.71 -20.41 9.30
N ARG A 46 -5.90 -20.15 8.74
CA ARG A 46 -7.09 -20.98 9.01
C ARG A 46 -6.84 -22.43 8.61
N VAL A 47 -6.25 -22.67 7.44
CA VAL A 47 -5.87 -24.03 6.99
C VAL A 47 -4.86 -24.67 7.94
N CYS A 48 -3.82 -23.92 8.33
CA CYS A 48 -2.83 -24.39 9.32
C CYS A 48 -3.46 -24.75 10.67
N SER A 49 -4.37 -23.93 11.18
CA SER A 49 -4.97 -24.11 12.51
C SER A 49 -5.86 -25.35 12.64
N VAL A 50 -6.36 -25.88 11.52
CA VAL A 50 -7.15 -27.12 11.50
C VAL A 50 -6.25 -28.36 11.51
N GLU A 51 -5.00 -28.24 11.05
CA GLU A 51 -4.03 -29.32 11.05
C GLU A 51 -3.23 -29.34 12.36
N PRO A 52 -3.34 -30.38 13.21
CA PRO A 52 -2.71 -30.39 14.54
C PRO A 52 -1.19 -30.18 14.52
N THR A 53 -0.52 -30.72 13.50
CA THR A 53 0.93 -30.57 13.33
C THR A 53 1.31 -29.14 12.96
N CYS A 54 0.54 -28.49 12.10
CA CYS A 54 0.80 -27.09 11.71
C CYS A 54 0.52 -26.14 12.87
N GLU A 55 -0.62 -26.29 13.54
CA GLU A 55 -0.97 -25.47 14.72
C GLU A 55 0.10 -25.60 15.81
N ALA A 56 0.61 -26.81 16.09
CA ALA A 56 1.68 -27.00 17.06
C ALA A 56 2.99 -26.28 16.66
N LEU A 57 3.39 -26.34 15.39
CA LEU A 57 4.57 -25.63 14.88
C LEU A 57 4.38 -24.11 14.93
N TYR A 58 3.21 -23.62 14.54
CA TYR A 58 2.87 -22.20 14.56
C TYR A 58 2.85 -21.64 15.99
N ARG A 59 2.21 -22.34 16.94
CA ARG A 59 2.25 -21.98 18.38
C ARG A 59 3.65 -22.03 18.96
N GLY A 60 4.46 -23.01 18.56
CA GLY A 60 5.86 -23.09 18.97
C GLY A 60 6.67 -21.87 18.50
N LEU A 61 6.39 -21.37 17.29
CA LEU A 61 6.99 -20.13 16.77
C LEU A 61 6.53 -18.90 17.56
N GLU A 62 5.24 -18.83 17.92
CA GLU A 62 4.69 -17.75 18.77
C GLU A 62 5.41 -17.62 20.10
N LEU A 63 5.50 -18.74 20.83
CA LEU A 63 6.14 -18.78 22.13
C LEU A 63 7.62 -18.41 22.03
N CYS A 64 8.31 -18.91 21.01
CA CYS A 64 9.72 -18.58 20.79
C CYS A 64 9.94 -17.07 20.59
N ALA A 65 9.11 -16.43 19.77
CA ALA A 65 9.22 -14.99 19.51
C ALA A 65 8.94 -14.15 20.77
N GLU A 66 8.00 -14.59 21.61
CA GLU A 66 7.69 -13.95 22.90
C GLU A 66 8.85 -14.10 23.90
N ASP A 67 9.44 -15.29 23.99
CA ASP A 67 10.60 -15.56 24.85
C ASP A 67 11.85 -14.78 24.42
N ALA A 68 12.12 -14.73 23.10
CA ALA A 68 13.24 -14.00 22.54
C ALA A 68 13.16 -12.48 22.79
N ALA A 69 11.94 -11.92 22.88
CA ALA A 69 11.73 -10.49 23.12
C ALA A 69 12.04 -10.04 24.55
N VAL A 70 12.03 -10.95 25.52
CA VAL A 70 12.18 -10.65 26.96
C VAL A 70 13.49 -11.20 27.54
N SER A 71 14.15 -12.13 26.84
CA SER A 71 15.34 -12.81 27.33
C SER A 71 16.63 -12.01 27.15
N PRO A 72 17.55 -12.04 28.14
CA PRO A 72 18.91 -11.51 28.00
C PRO A 72 19.80 -12.30 27.01
N GLN A 73 19.35 -13.48 26.55
CA GLN A 73 20.05 -14.35 25.56
C GLN A 73 19.38 -14.26 24.18
N ALA A 74 19.02 -13.03 23.77
CA ALA A 74 18.19 -12.79 22.59
C ALA A 74 18.78 -13.38 21.29
N GLU A 75 20.10 -13.37 21.09
CA GLU A 75 20.74 -13.86 19.86
C GLU A 75 20.62 -15.39 19.68
N GLN A 76 20.83 -16.16 20.75
CA GLN A 76 20.71 -17.63 20.69
C GLN A 76 19.27 -18.07 20.50
N LEU A 77 18.33 -17.44 21.20
CA LEU A 77 16.90 -17.69 21.04
C LEU A 77 16.39 -17.26 19.66
N ALA A 78 16.93 -16.18 19.08
CA ALA A 78 16.59 -15.76 17.73
C ALA A 78 16.94 -16.84 16.70
N SER A 79 18.10 -17.50 16.82
CA SER A 79 18.48 -18.62 15.95
C SER A 79 17.51 -19.80 16.07
N GLU A 80 17.12 -20.16 17.29
CA GLU A 80 16.16 -21.24 17.56
C GLU A 80 14.77 -20.93 16.97
N CYS A 81 14.33 -19.67 17.04
CA CYS A 81 13.08 -19.24 16.43
C CYS A 81 13.13 -19.30 14.90
N VAL A 82 14.28 -18.97 14.31
CA VAL A 82 14.50 -19.11 12.86
C VAL A 82 14.41 -20.56 12.42
N GLU A 83 15.00 -21.51 13.16
CA GLU A 83 14.86 -22.94 12.86
C GLU A 83 13.41 -23.43 12.95
N ARG A 84 12.66 -23.00 13.99
CA ARG A 84 11.23 -23.31 14.13
C ARG A 84 10.41 -22.75 12.96
N ARG A 85 10.70 -21.52 12.55
CA ARG A 85 10.08 -20.88 11.38
C ARG A 85 10.35 -21.72 10.13
N ASP A 86 11.59 -22.10 9.89
CA ASP A 86 11.96 -22.84 8.68
C ASP A 86 11.31 -24.23 8.65
N ALA A 87 11.19 -24.91 9.80
CA ALA A 87 10.45 -26.17 9.93
C ALA A 87 8.95 -26.02 9.63
N LEU A 88 8.32 -24.92 10.08
CA LEU A 88 6.94 -24.59 9.76
C LEU A 88 6.77 -24.34 8.25
N LEU A 89 7.62 -23.49 7.68
CA LEU A 89 7.51 -23.06 6.28
C LEU A 89 7.87 -24.17 5.28
N ALA A 90 8.73 -25.11 5.65
CA ALA A 90 9.04 -26.29 4.84
C ALA A 90 7.81 -27.18 4.60
N LYS A 91 6.90 -27.25 5.58
CA LYS A 91 5.65 -28.04 5.48
C LYS A 91 4.46 -27.20 4.99
N HIS A 92 4.46 -25.90 5.27
CA HIS A 92 3.33 -25.01 5.00
C HIS A 92 3.78 -23.72 4.28
N PRO A 93 4.25 -23.82 3.02
CA PRO A 93 4.78 -22.67 2.26
C PRO A 93 3.73 -21.61 1.91
N SER A 94 2.43 -21.94 2.03
CA SER A 94 1.33 -20.98 1.86
C SER A 94 1.40 -19.83 2.88
N LEU A 95 1.91 -20.07 4.09
CA LEU A 95 2.12 -19.01 5.09
C LEU A 95 3.23 -18.02 4.68
N LEU A 96 4.24 -18.48 3.93
CA LEU A 96 5.32 -17.63 3.42
C LEU A 96 4.90 -16.84 2.17
N THR A 97 3.96 -17.33 1.39
CA THR A 97 3.54 -16.67 0.13
C THR A 97 2.28 -15.83 0.31
N CYS A 98 1.64 -15.89 1.48
CA CYS A 98 0.42 -15.15 1.74
C CYS A 98 0.62 -13.62 1.72
N LYS A 99 -0.46 -12.92 1.37
CA LYS A 99 -0.55 -11.46 1.33
C LYS A 99 -1.75 -10.96 2.13
N CYS A 100 -1.77 -9.67 2.39
CA CYS A 100 -2.84 -8.96 3.07
C CYS A 100 -3.46 -7.90 2.16
N GLN A 101 -4.71 -7.53 2.48
CA GLN A 101 -5.44 -6.48 1.78
C GLN A 101 -5.63 -5.25 2.66
N ARG A 102 -5.32 -4.07 2.10
CA ARG A 102 -5.51 -2.76 2.76
C ARG A 102 -6.99 -2.47 3.01
N GLY A 103 -7.32 -1.88 4.15
CA GLY A 103 -8.67 -1.42 4.49
C GLY A 103 -9.67 -2.56 4.78
N PHE A 104 -9.20 -3.81 4.81
CA PHE A 104 -10.03 -4.97 5.12
C PHE A 104 -10.27 -5.09 6.63
N ARG A 105 -11.44 -5.59 7.04
CA ARG A 105 -11.81 -5.67 8.48
C ARG A 105 -10.84 -6.48 9.33
N LYS A 106 -10.18 -7.47 8.73
CA LYS A 106 -9.21 -8.35 9.38
C LYS A 106 -7.75 -7.97 9.08
N GLU A 107 -7.49 -6.76 8.55
CA GLU A 107 -6.13 -6.32 8.20
C GLU A 107 -5.16 -6.46 9.37
N GLU A 108 -5.50 -5.95 10.56
CA GLU A 108 -4.63 -6.08 11.75
C GLU A 108 -4.28 -7.54 12.09
N LEU A 109 -5.25 -8.46 11.96
CA LEU A 109 -5.02 -9.90 12.16
C LEU A 109 -4.12 -10.48 11.06
N CYS A 110 -4.37 -10.11 9.81
CA CYS A 110 -3.59 -10.56 8.66
C CYS A 110 -2.12 -10.13 8.78
N LEU A 111 -1.89 -8.85 9.12
CA LEU A 111 -0.54 -8.30 9.29
C LEU A 111 0.20 -8.97 10.44
N ARG A 112 -0.48 -9.24 11.56
CA ARG A 112 0.10 -9.99 12.67
C ARG A 112 0.57 -11.38 12.22
N ILE A 113 -0.26 -12.11 11.46
CA ILE A 113 0.11 -13.43 10.92
C ILE A 113 1.31 -13.29 9.96
N TYR A 114 1.28 -12.32 9.05
CA TYR A 114 2.33 -12.06 8.07
C TYR A 114 3.70 -11.81 8.71
N TRP A 115 3.75 -10.96 9.74
CA TRP A 115 4.99 -10.60 10.44
C TRP A 115 5.45 -11.67 11.42
N ARG A 116 4.53 -12.47 11.96
CA ARG A 116 4.86 -13.59 12.86
C ARG A 116 5.66 -14.68 12.16
N VAL A 117 5.31 -15.00 10.92
CA VAL A 117 6.08 -15.96 10.10
C VAL A 117 7.33 -15.36 9.47
N ARG A 118 7.50 -14.03 9.56
CA ARG A 118 8.68 -13.27 9.12
C ARG A 118 9.32 -12.59 10.31
N LEU A 119 9.89 -13.42 11.19
CA LEU A 119 10.79 -12.96 12.25
C LEU A 119 11.74 -11.91 11.67
N LEU A 120 11.93 -10.81 12.40
CA LEU A 120 12.67 -9.62 11.97
C LEU A 120 13.92 -10.03 11.18
N PRO A 121 14.05 -9.61 9.90
CA PRO A 121 15.28 -9.87 9.16
C PRO A 121 16.45 -9.19 9.88
N GLY A 122 17.65 -9.73 9.70
CA GLY A 122 18.88 -8.97 9.98
C GLY A 122 18.82 -7.62 9.25
N GLU A 123 19.41 -6.59 9.85
CA GLU A 123 19.28 -5.17 9.49
C GLU A 123 19.57 -4.80 8.01
N GLU A 124 20.07 -5.71 7.17
CA GLU A 124 20.55 -5.43 5.82
C GLU A 124 19.54 -5.68 4.68
N GLU A 125 18.45 -6.45 4.87
CA GLU A 125 17.50 -6.75 3.79
C GLU A 125 16.24 -5.86 3.83
N LEU A 126 15.83 -5.35 2.66
CA LEU A 126 14.60 -4.58 2.54
C LEU A 126 13.40 -5.47 2.87
N GLU A 127 12.62 -5.07 3.88
CA GLU A 127 11.41 -5.80 4.26
C GLU A 127 10.40 -5.84 3.11
N THR A 128 9.98 -7.05 2.73
CA THR A 128 8.98 -7.25 1.68
C THR A 128 7.60 -6.77 2.13
N SER A 129 6.91 -6.00 1.29
CA SER A 129 5.55 -5.54 1.56
C SER A 129 4.56 -6.71 1.76
N PRO A 130 3.68 -6.65 2.78
CA PRO A 130 2.60 -7.62 2.96
C PRO A 130 1.47 -7.47 1.97
N TYR A 131 1.38 -6.37 1.23
CA TYR A 131 0.29 -6.11 0.31
C TYR A 131 0.60 -6.64 -1.10
N ASP A 132 -0.48 -6.90 -1.85
CA ASP A 132 -0.42 -7.27 -3.26
C ASP A 132 -0.72 -6.05 -4.14
N ASP A 133 0.23 -5.71 -5.01
CA ASP A 133 0.16 -4.56 -5.91
C ASP A 133 -0.58 -4.89 -7.24
N MET A 134 -0.80 -6.17 -7.55
CA MET A 134 -1.22 -6.62 -8.88
C MET A 134 -2.64 -6.16 -9.26
N LEU A 135 -3.56 -6.12 -8.30
CA LEU A 135 -4.95 -5.66 -8.52
C LEU A 135 -5.09 -4.14 -8.57
N VAL A 136 -4.06 -3.42 -8.12
CA VAL A 136 -4.10 -1.99 -7.87
C VAL A 136 -3.67 -1.19 -9.10
N ASP A 137 -2.69 -1.69 -9.83
CA ASP A 137 -2.01 -0.94 -10.89
C ASP A 137 -2.97 -0.51 -12.03
N THR A 138 -3.91 -1.38 -12.41
CA THR A 138 -4.89 -1.10 -13.48
C THR A 138 -5.85 0.05 -13.13
N HIS A 139 -6.31 0.11 -11.88
CA HIS A 139 -7.19 1.19 -11.41
C HIS A 139 -6.43 2.51 -11.25
N MET A 140 -5.20 2.44 -10.76
CA MET A 140 -4.38 3.63 -10.50
C MET A 140 -3.87 4.30 -11.77
N ALA A 141 -3.49 3.51 -12.78
CA ALA A 141 -3.18 4.03 -14.11
C ALA A 141 -4.36 4.83 -14.70
N SER A 142 -5.59 4.35 -14.47
CA SER A 142 -6.82 5.01 -14.94
C SER A 142 -7.11 6.33 -14.21
N LEU A 143 -6.90 6.36 -12.88
CA LEU A 143 -7.08 7.58 -12.09
C LEU A 143 -6.07 8.66 -12.46
N VAL A 144 -4.78 8.30 -12.56
CA VAL A 144 -3.69 9.19 -12.98
C VAL A 144 -3.95 9.76 -14.38
N ALA A 145 -4.48 8.95 -15.30
CA ALA A 145 -4.85 9.41 -16.64
C ALA A 145 -6.03 10.39 -16.61
N ALA A 146 -7.07 10.13 -15.80
CA ALA A 146 -8.26 10.99 -15.70
C ALA A 146 -7.97 12.36 -15.07
N SER A 147 -7.11 12.42 -14.06
CA SER A 147 -6.70 13.67 -13.41
C SER A 147 -5.84 14.55 -14.32
N SER A 148 -5.18 13.97 -15.33
CA SER A 148 -4.37 14.68 -16.32
C SER A 148 -5.17 15.56 -17.29
N PHE A 149 -6.49 15.38 -17.36
CA PHE A 149 -7.37 16.12 -18.27
C PHE A 149 -7.90 17.44 -17.68
N MET A 150 -7.69 17.69 -16.38
CA MET A 150 -8.26 18.82 -15.64
C MET A 150 -7.29 20.02 -15.55
N GLN A 151 -6.86 20.55 -16.70
CA GLN A 151 -5.99 21.71 -16.76
C GLN A 151 -6.50 22.71 -17.79
N LEU A 152 -7.34 23.68 -17.36
CA LEU A 152 -7.59 24.94 -18.09
C LEU A 152 -8.45 25.97 -17.31
N GLY A 153 -8.36 26.02 -15.99
CA GLY A 153 -9.04 27.06 -15.19
C GLY A 153 -8.10 27.65 -14.15
N GLY A 154 -8.05 28.98 -14.02
CA GLY A 154 -7.25 29.71 -13.02
C GLY A 154 -7.70 29.52 -11.56
N GLU A 155 -8.37 28.40 -11.25
CA GLU A 155 -8.86 28.06 -9.93
C GLU A 155 -7.83 27.23 -9.16
N ASN A 156 -7.81 27.43 -7.83
CA ASN A 156 -6.94 26.70 -6.93
C ASN A 156 -7.32 25.20 -6.90
N GLN A 157 -6.45 24.33 -7.42
CA GLN A 157 -6.76 22.90 -7.55
C GLN A 157 -7.01 22.20 -6.21
N CYS A 158 -6.36 22.64 -5.14
CA CYS A 158 -6.63 22.11 -3.80
C CYS A 158 -8.00 22.55 -3.27
N LEU A 159 -8.48 23.74 -3.65
CA LEU A 159 -9.84 24.18 -3.34
C LEU A 159 -10.85 23.35 -4.11
N LYS A 160 -10.62 23.12 -5.42
CA LYS A 160 -11.47 22.30 -6.26
C LYS A 160 -11.60 20.86 -5.74
N ALA A 161 -10.47 20.20 -5.45
CA ALA A 161 -10.47 18.86 -4.86
C ALA A 161 -11.22 18.81 -3.51
N ALA A 162 -11.06 19.84 -2.68
CA ALA A 162 -11.78 19.97 -1.42
C ALA A 162 -13.30 20.14 -1.61
N GLN A 163 -13.75 20.83 -2.67
CA GLN A 163 -15.17 20.97 -3.02
C GLN A 163 -15.73 19.65 -3.54
N ASP A 164 -15.02 18.97 -4.45
CA ASP A 164 -15.46 17.70 -5.03
C ASP A 164 -15.59 16.61 -3.96
N CYS A 165 -14.65 16.55 -3.01
CA CYS A 165 -14.77 15.72 -1.81
C CYS A 165 -15.99 16.11 -0.95
N GLY A 166 -16.30 17.40 -0.83
CA GLY A 166 -17.45 17.87 -0.06
C GLY A 166 -18.79 17.50 -0.68
N LEU A 167 -18.87 17.47 -2.01
CA LEU A 167 -20.05 17.05 -2.77
C LEU A 167 -20.28 15.54 -2.70
N TYR A 168 -19.21 14.75 -2.58
CA TYR A 168 -19.32 13.32 -2.35
C TYR A 168 -19.55 13.01 -0.87
N GLU A 169 -20.78 12.66 -0.51
CA GLU A 169 -21.27 12.50 0.87
C GLU A 169 -20.29 11.74 1.78
N LYS A 170 -19.78 10.59 1.33
CA LYS A 170 -18.86 9.76 2.11
C LYS A 170 -17.53 10.48 2.39
N CYS A 171 -16.99 11.22 1.42
CA CYS A 171 -15.75 11.99 1.60
C CYS A 171 -15.98 13.20 2.51
N GLY A 172 -17.06 13.96 2.30
CA GLY A 172 -17.42 15.08 3.17
C GLY A 172 -17.60 14.68 4.63
N ASN A 173 -18.30 13.57 4.88
CA ASN A 173 -18.54 13.03 6.22
C ASN A 173 -17.25 12.58 6.91
N LEU A 174 -16.45 11.72 6.25
CA LEU A 174 -15.19 11.23 6.83
C LEU A 174 -14.15 12.34 6.97
N ARG A 175 -14.17 13.34 6.09
CA ARG A 175 -13.33 14.53 6.21
C ARG A 175 -13.66 15.33 7.46
N SER A 176 -14.94 15.58 7.69
CA SER A 176 -15.42 16.28 8.87
C SER A 176 -15.10 15.51 10.15
N GLU A 177 -15.22 14.18 10.12
CA GLU A 177 -14.87 13.29 11.23
C GLU A 177 -13.40 13.42 11.65
N TYR A 178 -12.44 13.30 10.71
CA TYR A 178 -11.02 13.42 11.08
C TYR A 178 -10.65 14.84 11.48
N VAL A 179 -11.19 15.87 10.82
CA VAL A 179 -10.92 17.27 11.18
C VAL A 179 -11.38 17.53 12.61
N LEU A 180 -12.57 17.05 12.99
CA LEU A 180 -13.06 17.17 14.36
C LEU A 180 -12.19 16.38 15.35
N ALA A 181 -11.78 15.17 15.00
CA ALA A 181 -10.90 14.35 15.85
C ALA A 181 -9.53 15.00 16.10
N CYS A 182 -9.00 15.74 15.12
CA CYS A 182 -7.69 16.38 15.20
C CYS A 182 -7.73 17.79 15.82
N THR A 183 -8.86 18.49 15.74
CA THR A 183 -8.99 19.87 16.27
C THR A 183 -9.64 19.95 17.65
N LYS A 184 -10.42 18.94 18.05
CA LYS A 184 -11.05 18.91 19.38
C LYS A 184 -10.00 18.72 20.48
N PRO A 185 -9.84 19.68 21.40
CA PRO A 185 -8.91 19.55 22.52
C PRO A 185 -9.41 18.50 23.51
N MET A 186 -8.49 17.82 24.19
CA MET A 186 -8.82 16.91 25.29
C MET A 186 -9.28 17.70 26.52
N PRO A 187 -10.32 17.25 27.25
CA PRO A 187 -10.80 17.94 28.45
C PRO A 187 -9.65 18.24 29.42
N GLY A 188 -9.55 19.49 29.87
CA GLY A 188 -8.50 19.91 30.83
C GLY A 188 -7.12 20.15 30.23
N THR A 189 -6.94 20.07 28.89
CA THR A 189 -5.66 20.39 28.23
C THR A 189 -5.88 21.19 26.94
N ASN A 190 -4.85 21.88 26.46
CA ASN A 190 -4.85 22.49 25.12
C ASN A 190 -4.34 21.52 24.03
N ARG A 191 -4.25 20.22 24.34
CA ARG A 191 -3.67 19.20 23.47
C ARG A 191 -4.76 18.46 22.70
N CYS A 192 -4.49 18.10 21.45
CA CYS A 192 -5.35 17.21 20.69
C CYS A 192 -5.16 15.74 21.11
N ASN A 193 -6.16 14.89 20.85
CA ASN A 193 -6.00 13.44 20.98
C ASN A 193 -5.39 12.86 19.69
N GLN A 194 -4.05 12.81 19.63
CA GLN A 194 -3.32 12.38 18.43
C GLN A 194 -3.68 10.95 18.00
N HIS A 195 -3.84 10.01 18.92
CA HIS A 195 -4.26 8.64 18.58
C HIS A 195 -5.64 8.61 17.89
N LYS A 196 -6.61 9.39 18.39
CA LYS A 196 -7.94 9.51 17.76
C LYS A 196 -7.86 10.20 16.39
N CYS A 197 -7.04 11.25 16.28
CA CYS A 197 -6.77 11.95 15.02
C CYS A 197 -6.19 10.99 13.97
N HIS A 198 -5.11 10.27 14.30
CA HIS A 198 -4.47 9.28 13.44
C HIS A 198 -5.43 8.17 13.01
N ARG A 199 -6.20 7.60 13.94
CA ARG A 199 -7.21 6.58 13.62
C ARG A 199 -8.25 7.08 12.62
N SER A 200 -8.71 8.32 12.78
CA SER A 200 -9.72 8.92 11.90
C SER A 200 -9.14 9.27 10.52
N LEU A 201 -7.89 9.73 10.47
CA LEU A 201 -7.15 9.97 9.21
C LEU A 201 -6.96 8.68 8.42
N ARG A 202 -6.53 7.59 9.06
CA ARG A 202 -6.41 6.28 8.40
C ARG A 202 -7.75 5.83 7.81
N ARG A 203 -8.83 5.95 8.59
CA ARG A 203 -10.19 5.63 8.15
C ARG A 203 -10.60 6.46 6.93
N PHE A 204 -10.27 7.75 6.87
CA PHE A 204 -10.54 8.60 5.71
C PHE A 204 -9.82 8.06 4.47
N LEU A 205 -8.51 7.82 4.56
CA LEU A 205 -7.70 7.39 3.42
C LEU A 205 -8.03 5.97 2.94
N GLU A 206 -8.47 5.09 3.83
CA GLU A 206 -8.83 3.70 3.48
C GLU A 206 -10.26 3.54 2.94
N ARG A 207 -11.18 4.43 3.33
CA ARG A 207 -12.61 4.29 3.00
C ARG A 207 -13.09 5.23 1.91
N VAL A 208 -12.42 6.35 1.71
CA VAL A 208 -12.74 7.29 0.63
C VAL A 208 -12.07 6.82 -0.66
N PRO A 209 -12.80 6.79 -1.79
CA PRO A 209 -12.22 6.49 -3.09
C PRO A 209 -11.01 7.39 -3.40
N GLU A 210 -10.00 6.81 -4.02
CA GLU A 210 -8.68 7.43 -4.18
C GLU A 210 -8.70 8.67 -5.07
N GLU A 211 -9.65 8.76 -6.01
CA GLU A 211 -9.91 9.96 -6.80
C GLU A 211 -10.18 11.20 -5.94
N TYR A 212 -10.82 11.04 -4.78
CA TYR A 212 -11.10 12.14 -3.86
C TYR A 212 -10.02 12.29 -2.80
N SER A 213 -9.58 11.19 -2.18
CA SER A 213 -8.64 11.22 -1.06
C SER A 213 -7.22 11.62 -1.50
N LEU A 214 -6.74 11.10 -2.63
CA LEU A 214 -5.45 11.50 -3.20
C LEU A 214 -5.55 12.89 -3.84
N GLY A 215 -6.70 13.26 -4.41
CA GLY A 215 -6.93 14.60 -4.97
C GLY A 215 -6.73 15.71 -3.95
N VAL A 216 -7.24 15.56 -2.72
CA VAL A 216 -7.05 16.55 -1.64
C VAL A 216 -5.65 16.55 -1.03
N LEU A 217 -4.90 15.45 -1.17
CA LEU A 217 -3.54 15.32 -0.65
C LEU A 217 -2.48 15.85 -1.61
N PHE A 218 -2.61 15.54 -2.91
CA PHE A 218 -1.57 15.75 -3.92
C PHE A 218 -1.95 16.77 -4.99
N CYS A 219 -2.92 17.64 -4.70
CA CYS A 219 -3.27 18.76 -5.58
C CYS A 219 -2.05 19.62 -5.94
N ARG A 220 -1.94 19.99 -7.23
CA ARG A 220 -0.86 20.87 -7.71
C ARG A 220 -1.13 22.32 -7.30
N CYS A 221 -0.07 23.07 -7.04
CA CYS A 221 -0.16 24.45 -6.59
C CYS A 221 0.80 25.36 -7.36
N THR A 222 0.31 26.56 -7.68
CA THR A 222 1.06 27.64 -8.32
C THR A 222 1.37 28.80 -7.37
N ASP A 223 0.66 28.87 -6.24
CA ASP A 223 0.80 29.92 -5.23
C ASP A 223 0.92 29.33 -3.81
N THR A 224 1.32 30.17 -2.86
CA THR A 224 1.54 29.79 -1.45
C THR A 224 0.25 29.53 -0.69
N LEU A 225 -0.89 30.08 -1.11
CA LEU A 225 -2.20 29.85 -0.48
C LEU A 225 -2.70 28.43 -0.77
N CYS A 226 -2.53 27.97 -2.00
CA CYS A 226 -2.73 26.59 -2.41
C CYS A 226 -1.81 25.65 -1.64
N GLY A 227 -0.51 25.95 -1.62
CA GLY A 227 0.46 25.10 -0.91
C GLY A 227 0.16 24.99 0.59
N GLU A 228 -0.29 26.09 1.21
CA GLU A 228 -0.69 26.08 2.62
C GLU A 228 -1.98 25.28 2.85
N ARG A 229 -2.95 25.33 1.94
CA ARG A 229 -4.14 24.48 1.98
C ARG A 229 -3.75 23.00 1.90
N ARG A 230 -2.86 22.64 0.97
CA ARG A 230 -2.34 21.28 0.80
C ARG A 230 -1.63 20.77 2.06
N ARG A 231 -0.72 21.57 2.61
CA ARG A 231 0.03 21.25 3.84
C ARG A 231 -0.89 21.08 5.06
N LYS A 232 -2.00 21.82 5.11
CA LYS A 232 -2.99 21.75 6.19
C LYS A 232 -4.01 20.62 6.04
N THR A 233 -4.04 19.88 4.93
CA THR A 233 -5.01 18.81 4.68
C THR A 233 -5.06 17.79 5.83
N ILE A 234 -3.91 17.40 6.38
CA ILE A 234 -3.85 16.39 7.46
C ILE A 234 -3.88 16.98 8.88
N VAL A 235 -4.12 18.28 9.05
CA VAL A 235 -4.08 18.97 10.35
C VAL A 235 -2.73 18.77 11.08
N PRO A 236 -1.61 19.33 10.54
CA PRO A 236 -0.27 19.01 11.00
C PRO A 236 0.03 19.40 12.45
N SER A 237 -0.71 20.36 13.02
CA SER A 237 -0.60 20.74 14.43
C SER A 237 -0.97 19.63 15.41
N CYS A 238 -1.61 18.56 14.93
CA CYS A 238 -1.97 17.39 15.73
C CYS A 238 -1.37 16.10 15.16
N SER A 239 -1.44 15.91 13.84
CA SER A 239 -1.08 14.64 13.20
C SER A 239 0.40 14.49 12.87
N TYR A 240 1.13 15.61 12.72
CA TYR A 240 2.50 15.64 12.20
C TYR A 240 3.52 16.12 13.23
N HIS A 241 3.30 17.30 13.82
CA HIS A 241 4.20 17.83 14.85
C HIS A 241 4.02 17.08 16.17
N ASP A 242 5.14 16.83 16.85
CA ASP A 242 5.11 16.31 18.21
C ASP A 242 4.82 17.41 19.24
N LYS A 243 4.33 17.01 20.42
CA LYS A 243 3.76 17.83 21.48
C LYS A 243 4.67 18.95 21.99
N GLU A 244 5.98 18.77 21.88
CA GLU A 244 7.01 19.69 22.39
C GLU A 244 7.82 20.36 21.27
N GLY A 245 7.48 20.09 20.01
CA GLY A 245 8.25 20.57 18.86
C GLY A 245 9.64 19.93 18.73
N LEU A 246 9.97 18.98 19.60
CA LEU A 246 11.21 18.21 19.52
C LEU A 246 11.12 17.23 18.36
N GLN A 247 12.13 17.26 17.50
CA GLN A 247 12.30 16.26 16.46
C GLN A 247 13.08 15.08 17.04
N LEU A 248 12.49 13.89 16.95
CA LEU A 248 13.19 12.66 17.31
C LEU A 248 14.20 12.30 16.23
N ASN A 249 15.18 11.47 16.58
CA ASN A 249 16.05 10.84 15.59
C ASN A 249 15.22 9.94 14.66
N CYS A 250 15.41 10.02 13.34
CA CYS A 250 14.62 9.25 12.37
C CYS A 250 14.75 7.74 12.54
N LEU A 251 15.91 7.22 12.94
CA LEU A 251 16.11 5.79 13.20
C LEU A 251 15.33 5.35 14.45
N HIS A 252 15.23 6.22 15.46
CA HIS A 252 14.42 5.95 16.65
C HIS A 252 12.92 5.89 16.29
N GLN A 253 12.46 6.83 15.46
CA GLN A 253 11.08 6.82 14.95
C GLN A 253 10.79 5.56 14.10
N GLN A 254 11.75 5.14 13.27
CA GLN A 254 11.67 3.89 12.50
C GLN A 254 11.61 2.66 13.41
N SER A 255 12.41 2.62 14.48
CA SER A 255 12.40 1.53 15.46
C SER A 255 11.02 1.38 16.12
N PHE A 256 10.38 2.48 16.51
CA PHE A 256 9.00 2.44 17.01
C PHE A 256 8.00 1.97 15.96
N CYS A 257 8.13 2.43 14.70
CA CYS A 257 7.28 1.98 13.61
C CYS A 257 7.40 0.48 13.35
N ARG A 258 8.62 -0.08 13.40
CA ARG A 258 8.88 -1.52 13.23
C ARG A 258 8.27 -2.40 14.32
N ARG A 259 7.92 -1.84 15.49
CA ARG A 259 7.23 -2.57 16.57
C ARG A 259 5.70 -2.62 16.40
N ASP A 260 5.15 -1.77 15.53
CA ASP A 260 3.72 -1.73 15.23
C ASP A 260 3.47 -2.39 13.87
N ASP A 261 2.77 -3.52 13.85
CA ASP A 261 2.54 -4.31 12.62
C ASP A 261 1.95 -3.46 11.49
N LEU A 262 1.05 -2.53 11.81
CA LEU A 262 0.46 -1.63 10.82
C LEU A 262 1.51 -0.66 10.26
N CYS A 263 2.22 0.08 11.11
CA CYS A 263 3.24 1.03 10.67
C CYS A 263 4.35 0.34 9.88
N ARG A 264 4.88 -0.78 10.39
CA ARG A 264 5.89 -1.60 9.69
C ARG A 264 5.43 -1.99 8.29
N SER A 265 4.18 -2.44 8.16
CA SER A 265 3.58 -2.79 6.87
C SER A 265 3.49 -1.60 5.92
N ARG A 266 3.05 -0.44 6.41
CA ARG A 266 2.92 0.78 5.58
C ARG A 266 4.30 1.33 5.18
N LEU A 267 5.30 1.21 6.05
CA LEU A 267 6.70 1.58 5.74
C LEU A 267 7.32 0.64 4.71
N ALA A 268 7.21 -0.68 4.90
CA ALA A 268 7.69 -1.66 3.94
C ALA A 268 7.07 -1.41 2.56
N ASP A 269 5.76 -1.17 2.51
CA ASP A 269 5.07 -0.88 1.26
C ASP A 269 5.59 0.39 0.57
N PHE A 270 5.80 1.47 1.33
CA PHE A 270 6.39 2.71 0.80
C PHE A 270 7.80 2.48 0.24
N LEU A 271 8.67 1.78 0.98
CA LEU A 271 10.04 1.55 0.54
C LEU A 271 10.10 0.66 -0.72
N ASN A 272 9.17 -0.28 -0.87
CA ASN A 272 9.08 -1.15 -2.05
C ASN A 272 8.49 -0.43 -3.28
N ASN A 273 7.47 0.42 -3.09
CA ASN A 273 6.72 1.03 -4.19
C ASN A 273 7.27 2.40 -4.63
N CYS A 274 7.99 3.11 -3.75
CA CYS A 274 8.58 4.41 -4.04
C CYS A 274 10.10 4.36 -4.25
N GLN A 275 10.67 3.19 -4.56
CA GLN A 275 12.10 3.09 -4.86
C GLN A 275 12.43 3.85 -6.16
N PRO A 276 13.36 4.82 -6.13
CA PRO A 276 13.71 5.59 -7.31
C PRO A 276 14.46 4.73 -8.33
N SER A 277 14.17 4.95 -9.62
CA SER A 277 14.88 4.34 -10.74
C SER A 277 15.03 5.37 -11.86
N HIS A 278 16.20 5.42 -12.48
CA HIS A 278 16.45 6.27 -13.66
C HIS A 278 16.09 5.58 -14.98
N LEU A 279 15.69 4.30 -14.93
CA LEU A 279 15.45 3.47 -16.11
C LEU A 279 13.99 3.50 -16.57
N THR A 280 13.08 4.06 -15.77
CA THR A 280 11.64 4.02 -15.99
C THR A 280 11.07 5.42 -16.21
N ALA A 281 9.98 5.52 -16.97
CA ALA A 281 9.37 6.81 -17.33
C ALA A 281 8.72 7.50 -16.12
N SER A 282 8.15 6.72 -15.20
CA SER A 282 7.59 7.23 -13.94
C SER A 282 8.65 7.65 -12.91
N GLY A 283 9.92 7.31 -13.14
CA GLY A 283 11.02 7.47 -12.19
C GLY A 283 11.00 6.46 -11.03
N CYS A 284 10.04 5.52 -11.02
CA CYS A 284 9.84 4.49 -9.99
C CYS A 284 10.28 3.11 -10.50
N LEU A 285 10.86 2.27 -9.64
CA LEU A 285 11.35 0.95 -10.03
C LEU A 285 10.25 0.03 -10.61
N LYS A 286 9.04 0.05 -10.03
CA LYS A 286 7.87 -0.72 -10.50
C LYS A 286 7.09 -0.04 -11.64
N ASP A 287 7.63 1.04 -12.17
CA ASP A 287 7.04 1.91 -13.20
C ASP A 287 5.60 2.41 -12.95
N SER A 288 5.18 2.53 -11.69
CA SER A 288 3.82 2.97 -11.32
C SER A 288 3.83 4.09 -10.28
N ALA A 289 3.57 5.31 -10.75
CA ALA A 289 3.44 6.49 -9.89
C ALA A 289 2.28 6.37 -8.89
N GLY A 290 1.18 5.74 -9.30
CA GLY A 290 0.00 5.56 -8.48
C GLY A 290 0.25 4.64 -7.28
N LEU A 291 1.01 3.55 -7.45
CA LEU A 291 1.42 2.69 -6.34
C LEU A 291 2.25 3.46 -5.32
N CYS A 292 3.19 4.30 -5.77
CA CYS A 292 3.98 5.12 -4.86
C CYS A 292 3.11 6.12 -4.06
N LEU A 293 2.18 6.84 -4.70
CA LEU A 293 1.30 7.78 -3.99
C LEU A 293 0.37 7.09 -2.99
N ARG A 294 -0.16 5.92 -3.34
CA ARG A 294 -0.96 5.10 -2.43
C ARG A 294 -0.13 4.60 -1.25
N ALA A 295 1.11 4.20 -1.48
CA ALA A 295 2.01 3.77 -0.43
C ALA A 295 2.36 4.93 0.52
N TYR A 296 2.66 6.12 -0.01
CA TYR A 296 2.86 7.35 0.75
C TYR A 296 1.62 7.71 1.59
N ALA A 297 0.43 7.72 0.98
CA ALA A 297 -0.81 8.01 1.71
C ALA A 297 -1.06 7.00 2.83
N GLY A 298 -0.64 5.74 2.63
CA GLY A 298 -0.72 4.68 3.63
C GLY A 298 0.05 4.94 4.93
N LEU A 299 1.09 5.79 4.90
CA LEU A 299 1.89 6.19 6.07
C LEU A 299 1.17 7.23 6.94
N ILE A 300 0.25 8.01 6.36
CA ILE A 300 -0.44 9.07 7.08
C ILE A 300 -1.34 8.48 8.16
N GLY A 301 -1.17 8.97 9.39
CA GLY A 301 -1.83 8.42 10.57
C GLY A 301 -1.08 7.25 11.21
N THR A 302 0.19 7.03 10.87
CA THR A 302 1.13 6.20 11.63
C THR A 302 2.13 7.09 12.40
N ILE A 303 3.03 6.50 13.19
CA ILE A 303 4.11 7.28 13.83
C ILE A 303 5.06 7.90 12.80
N MET A 304 5.19 7.32 11.59
CA MET A 304 5.98 7.86 10.48
C MET A 304 5.10 8.62 9.48
N THR A 305 4.25 9.54 9.97
CA THR A 305 3.41 10.39 9.11
C THR A 305 4.27 11.44 8.38
N PRO A 306 4.37 11.41 7.04
CA PRO A 306 5.06 12.47 6.29
C PRO A 306 4.12 13.67 6.05
N ASN A 307 4.69 14.84 5.79
CA ASN A 307 3.95 16.01 5.29
C ASN A 307 4.85 16.93 4.45
N TYR A 308 4.24 17.90 3.79
CA TYR A 308 4.94 18.99 3.11
C TYR A 308 5.71 19.87 4.09
N ILE A 309 6.98 20.14 3.77
CA ILE A 309 7.88 20.95 4.61
C ILE A 309 7.47 22.43 4.57
N SER A 310 7.13 22.92 3.37
CA SER A 310 6.81 24.32 3.12
C SER A 310 5.49 24.47 2.34
N ASN A 311 5.02 25.70 2.20
CA ASN A 311 3.89 26.04 1.35
C ASN A 311 4.30 26.48 -0.07
N SER A 312 5.60 26.53 -0.37
CA SER A 312 6.15 26.97 -1.66
C SER A 312 6.70 25.82 -2.51
N SER A 313 7.09 24.70 -1.89
CA SER A 313 7.60 23.52 -2.58
C SER A 313 6.69 22.31 -2.42
N ALA A 314 6.96 21.27 -3.21
CA ALA A 314 6.33 19.95 -3.08
C ALA A 314 7.19 18.99 -2.24
N ASP A 315 8.22 19.49 -1.56
CA ASP A 315 9.12 18.67 -0.75
C ASP A 315 8.41 18.17 0.49
N VAL A 316 8.64 16.89 0.80
CA VAL A 316 8.02 16.19 1.92
C VAL A 316 9.08 15.62 2.86
N SER A 317 8.77 15.55 4.14
CA SER A 317 9.62 14.90 5.13
C SER A 317 8.81 14.28 6.26
N LEU A 318 9.44 13.38 6.99
CA LEU A 318 9.03 13.00 8.33
C LEU A 318 9.34 14.12 9.33
N TRP A 319 8.67 14.09 10.49
CA TRP A 319 8.97 14.97 11.61
C TRP A 319 10.12 14.39 12.47
N CYS A 320 11.33 14.35 11.89
CA CYS A 320 12.53 13.82 12.52
C CYS A 320 13.80 14.45 11.94
N ASN A 321 14.92 14.29 12.65
CA ASN A 321 16.24 14.67 12.18
C ASN A 321 17.25 13.52 12.38
N CYS A 322 18.51 13.72 11.99
CA CYS A 322 19.57 12.73 12.17
C CYS A 322 20.51 13.03 13.34
N GLU A 323 20.20 14.05 14.15
CA GLU A 323 21.01 14.38 15.32
C GLU A 323 21.06 13.18 16.28
N GLY A 324 22.25 12.93 16.85
CA GLY A 324 22.46 11.79 17.74
C GLY A 324 22.55 10.41 17.07
N SER A 325 22.67 10.31 15.74
CA SER A 325 22.79 9.00 15.05
C SER A 325 24.13 8.29 15.24
N GLY A 326 25.19 9.00 15.65
CA GLY A 326 26.53 8.42 15.79
C GLY A 326 27.01 7.72 14.50
N ASN A 327 27.39 6.44 14.62
CA ASN A 327 27.88 5.64 13.51
C ASN A 327 26.80 5.33 12.45
N GLN A 328 25.51 5.40 12.81
CA GLN A 328 24.39 5.13 11.90
C GLN A 328 23.93 6.39 11.14
N TRP A 329 24.72 7.46 11.14
CA TRP A 329 24.38 8.72 10.46
C TRP A 329 24.05 8.53 8.98
N GLN A 330 24.79 7.69 8.25
CA GLN A 330 24.52 7.42 6.84
C GLN A 330 23.19 6.69 6.62
N GLU A 331 22.84 5.75 7.49
CA GLU A 331 21.56 5.05 7.46
C GLU A 331 20.40 6.01 7.74
N CYS A 332 20.56 6.90 8.72
CA CYS A 332 19.58 7.93 9.00
C CYS A 332 19.38 8.86 7.80
N LEU A 333 20.46 9.33 7.17
CA LEU A 333 20.36 10.18 5.98
C LEU A 333 19.71 9.45 4.81
N LYS A 334 19.98 8.15 4.64
CA LYS A 334 19.29 7.32 3.62
C LYS A 334 17.79 7.28 3.87
N LEU A 335 17.37 7.06 5.12
CA LEU A 335 15.96 7.11 5.52
C LEU A 335 15.35 8.50 5.33
N GLN A 336 16.07 9.58 5.61
CA GLN A 336 15.54 10.93 5.40
C GLN A 336 15.42 11.28 3.91
N ARG A 337 16.38 10.83 3.09
CA ARG A 337 16.44 11.12 1.65
C ARG A 337 15.38 10.37 0.84
N ILE A 338 14.91 9.20 1.27
CA ILE A 338 13.81 8.51 0.56
C ILE A 338 12.49 9.32 0.60
N PHE A 339 12.35 10.27 1.52
CA PHE A 339 11.24 11.23 1.54
C PHE A 339 11.61 12.56 0.87
N THR A 340 12.77 13.12 1.21
CA THR A 340 13.14 14.50 0.80
C THR A 340 13.75 14.60 -0.60
N HIS A 341 14.44 13.55 -1.07
CA HIS A 341 15.23 13.53 -2.31
C HIS A 341 14.89 12.29 -3.14
N ASN A 342 13.61 12.05 -3.39
CA ASN A 342 13.13 10.89 -4.11
C ASN A 342 12.52 11.31 -5.45
N SER A 343 13.20 10.96 -6.55
CA SER A 343 12.74 11.26 -7.91
C SER A 343 11.42 10.55 -8.20
N CYS A 344 11.25 9.27 -7.85
CA CYS A 344 9.98 8.55 -8.02
C CYS A 344 8.82 9.29 -7.35
N LEU A 345 8.99 9.70 -6.09
CA LEU A 345 7.92 10.39 -5.36
C LEU A 345 7.63 11.78 -5.95
N ARG A 346 8.68 12.54 -6.26
CA ARG A 346 8.55 13.87 -6.87
C ARG A 346 7.85 13.78 -8.22
N GLU A 347 8.35 12.93 -9.12
CA GLU A 347 7.76 12.68 -10.42
C GLU A 347 6.34 12.12 -10.28
N SER A 348 6.03 11.26 -9.30
CA SER A 348 4.66 10.77 -9.09
C SER A 348 3.68 11.89 -8.72
N THR A 349 4.08 12.81 -7.83
CA THR A 349 3.25 13.96 -7.48
C THR A 349 3.05 14.93 -8.65
N VAL A 350 4.00 14.96 -9.59
CA VAL A 350 3.89 15.71 -10.83
C VAL A 350 3.05 14.93 -11.85
N HIS A 351 3.49 13.77 -12.34
CA HIS A 351 2.92 12.96 -13.42
C HIS A 351 1.50 12.41 -13.18
N THR A 352 0.99 12.42 -11.94
CA THR A 352 -0.44 12.13 -11.65
C THR A 352 -1.41 13.01 -12.46
N PHE A 353 -0.93 14.04 -13.15
CA PHE A 353 -1.76 14.91 -14.00
C PHE A 353 -1.15 15.23 -15.38
N HIS A 354 -0.39 14.33 -16.04
CA HIS A 354 0.09 14.57 -17.43
C HIS A 354 -0.22 13.55 -18.53
N ILE A 355 -0.85 12.40 -18.30
CA ILE A 355 -0.96 11.35 -19.33
C ILE A 355 -2.38 11.25 -19.90
N GLN A 356 -2.64 11.98 -21.00
CA GLN A 356 -3.61 11.51 -22.02
C GLN A 356 -3.44 12.12 -23.43
N GLN A 357 -2.23 12.48 -23.87
CA GLN A 357 -2.07 12.97 -25.25
C GLN A 357 -2.03 11.89 -26.35
N SER A 358 -2.25 10.59 -26.07
CA SER A 358 -1.94 9.54 -27.06
C SER A 358 -3.04 8.54 -27.43
N PHE A 359 -4.22 8.50 -26.78
CA PHE A 359 -5.15 7.37 -27.01
C PHE A 359 -6.65 7.65 -27.08
N PHE A 360 -7.09 8.88 -27.38
CA PHE A 360 -8.49 9.14 -27.76
C PHE A 360 -8.58 10.10 -28.94
N ILE A 361 -8.43 9.57 -30.15
CA ILE A 361 -9.12 10.11 -31.34
C ILE A 361 -10.39 9.27 -31.47
N PRO A 362 -11.59 9.78 -31.09
CA PRO A 362 -12.82 9.13 -31.49
C PRO A 362 -12.96 9.34 -32.99
N ASN A 363 -12.81 8.25 -33.74
CA ASN A 363 -13.16 8.17 -35.15
C ASN A 363 -14.64 8.54 -35.28
N SER A 364 -14.91 9.80 -35.60
CA SER A 364 -16.26 10.29 -35.87
C SER A 364 -16.65 9.78 -37.25
N ARG A 365 -17.38 8.67 -37.30
CA ARG A 365 -18.09 8.26 -38.52
C ARG A 365 -19.31 9.16 -38.70
N MET A 366 -19.28 9.94 -39.77
CA MET A 366 -20.48 10.27 -40.56
C MET A 366 -20.91 9.05 -41.37
#